data_AF-A0A553H4Q7-F1
#
_entry.id   AF-A0A553H4Q7-F1
#
_cell.length_a   1.000
_cell.length_b   1.000
_cell.length_c   1.000
_cell.angle_alpha   90.00
_cell.angle_beta   90.00
_cell.angle_gamma   90.00
#
_symmetry.space_group_name_H-M   'P 1'
#
loop_
_entity.id
_entity.type
_entity.pdbx_description
1 polymer ?
#
loop_
_entity_poly.entity_id
_entity_poly.type
_entity_poly.pdbx_seq_one_letter_code
_entity_poly.pdbx_strand_id
1 'polypeptide(L)'
;MLLQVGLCKGVTSNEKANGIIEHFLVVTASQKDQFGQEVEVSVGIKVSKRQLDSGIENAYKPHIGKQVAVPVFAKAWKSKAGTSFGMDLWASGDGLPVPIQRVQPVRSAS
;
A
#
# COMPACT_ATOMS: atom_id res chain seq x y z
N MET A 1 -13.84 -5.70 -0.74
CA MET A 1 -12.56 -5.39 -0.07
C MET A 1 -11.57 -4.98 -1.14
N LEU A 2 -11.01 -3.77 -1.08
CA LEU A 2 -9.99 -3.31 -2.04
C LEU A 2 -8.62 -3.76 -1.57
N LEU A 3 -7.76 -4.22 -2.49
CA LEU A 3 -6.41 -4.68 -2.18
C LEU A 3 -5.41 -3.84 -2.97
N GLN A 4 -4.44 -3.27 -2.28
CA GLN A 4 -3.26 -2.70 -2.91
C GLN A 4 -2.19 -3.79 -2.98
N VAL A 5 -1.85 -4.19 -4.20
CA VAL A 5 -0.79 -5.19 -4.45
C VAL A 5 0.49 -4.46 -4.83
N GLY A 6 1.62 -4.90 -4.29
CA GLY A 6 2.92 -4.34 -4.63
C GLY A 6 4.06 -5.05 -3.92
N LEU A 7 5.28 -4.65 -4.25
CA LEU A 7 6.48 -5.11 -3.57
C LEU A 7 6.60 -4.37 -2.22
N CYS A 8 6.62 -5.09 -1.11
CA CYS A 8 6.71 -4.48 0.20
C CYS A 8 8.08 -3.83 0.42
N LYS A 9 8.10 -2.56 0.80
CA LYS A 9 9.30 -1.82 1.22
C LYS A 9 9.39 -1.65 2.74
N GLY A 10 8.29 -1.92 3.46
CA GLY A 10 8.22 -1.85 4.93
C GLY A 10 7.38 -0.68 5.43
N VAL A 11 7.40 -0.45 6.74
CA VAL A 11 6.70 0.66 7.40
C VAL A 11 7.68 1.80 7.62
N THR A 12 7.24 3.03 7.34
CA THR A 12 8.00 4.27 7.53
C THR A 12 7.12 5.34 8.18
N SER A 13 7.71 6.47 8.57
CA SER A 13 7.02 7.62 9.12
C SER A 13 7.47 8.91 8.46
N ASN A 14 6.57 9.87 8.36
CA ASN A 14 6.86 11.23 7.90
C ASN A 14 6.29 12.23 8.91
N GLU A 15 7.13 13.15 9.35
CA GLU A 15 6.73 14.23 10.25
C GLU A 15 6.30 15.45 9.43
N LYS A 16 5.05 15.86 9.60
CA LYS A 16 4.52 17.07 8.97
C LYS A 16 5.00 18.31 9.72
N ALA A 17 5.03 19.44 9.01
CA ALA A 17 5.41 20.74 9.55
C ALA A 17 4.58 21.20 10.76
N ASN A 18 3.42 20.59 11.02
CA ASN A 18 2.58 20.83 12.19
C ASN A 18 2.86 19.86 13.37
N GLY A 19 3.96 19.10 13.33
CA GLY A 19 4.36 18.14 14.36
C GLY A 19 3.59 16.83 14.36
N ILE A 20 2.71 16.60 13.38
CA ILE A 20 1.98 15.33 13.26
C ILE A 20 2.87 14.32 12.54
N ILE A 21 3.15 13.19 13.21
CA ILE A 21 3.83 12.04 12.63
C ILE A 21 2.78 11.14 11.96
N GLU A 22 2.89 10.99 10.64
CA GLU A 22 2.09 10.03 9.88
C GLU A 22 2.92 8.79 9.57
N HIS A 23 2.32 7.61 9.74
CA HIS A 23 2.98 6.35 9.43
C HIS A 23 2.38 5.71 8.17
N PHE A 24 3.24 5.08 7.39
CA PHE A 24 2.90 4.50 6.11
C PHE A 24 3.49 3.10 5.96
N LEU A 25 2.69 2.15 5.49
CA LEU A 25 3.20 0.95 4.85
C LEU A 25 3.47 1.29 3.39
N VAL A 26 4.70 1.08 2.94
CA VAL A 26 5.12 1.40 1.58
C VAL A 26 5.16 0.13 0.75
N VAL A 27 4.45 0.17 -0.37
CA VAL A 27 4.54 -0.84 -1.43
C VAL A 27 4.89 -0.17 -2.74
N THR A 28 5.67 -0.82 -3.59
CA THR A 28 5.92 -0.33 -4.94
C THR A 28 5.13 -1.11 -5.98
N ALA A 29 4.69 -0.40 -7.01
CA ALA A 29 4.02 -0.96 -8.17
C ALA A 29 4.66 -0.42 -9.44
N SER A 30 4.75 -1.25 -10.48
CA SER A 30 5.15 -0.80 -11.81
C SER A 30 3.98 -0.06 -12.45
N GLN A 31 4.20 1.17 -12.87
CA GLN A 31 3.26 1.97 -13.64
C GLN A 31 3.92 2.43 -14.93
N LYS A 32 3.16 2.54 -16.02
CA LYS A 32 3.64 3.20 -17.22
C LYS A 32 3.58 4.71 -17.05
N ASP A 33 4.67 5.39 -17.37
CA ASP A 33 4.68 6.84 -17.45
C ASP A 33 3.97 7.35 -18.72
N GLN A 34 3.95 8.67 -18.90
CA GLN A 34 3.34 9.33 -20.05
C GLN A 34 4.01 9.00 -21.40
N PHE A 35 5.20 8.41 -21.38
CA PHE A 35 5.96 7.96 -22.56
C PHE A 35 5.89 6.44 -22.75
N GLY A 36 5.15 5.73 -21.90
CA GLY A 36 4.96 4.28 -21.95
C GLY A 36 6.08 3.46 -21.30
N GLN A 37 7.05 4.09 -20.62
CA GLN A 37 8.13 3.40 -19.91
C GLN A 37 7.63 2.87 -18.56
N GLU A 38 8.06 1.67 -18.17
CA GLU A 38 7.75 1.14 -16.84
C GLU A 38 8.60 1.83 -15.78
N VAL A 39 7.93 2.49 -14.83
CA VAL A 39 8.54 3.17 -13.69
C VAL A 39 8.02 2.53 -12.41
N GLU A 40 8.93 2.30 -11.46
CA GLU A 40 8.57 1.86 -10.11
C GLU A 40 8.03 3.05 -9.32
N VAL A 41 6.74 3.02 -8.98
CA VAL A 41 6.09 4.06 -8.19
C VAL A 41 5.87 3.56 -6.77
N SER A 42 6.26 4.38 -5.79
CA SER A 42 6.00 4.10 -4.38
C SER A 42 4.61 4.57 -3.97
N VAL A 43 3.85 3.67 -3.35
CA VAL A 43 2.52 3.91 -2.82
C VAL A 43 2.59 3.84 -1.30
N GLY A 44 2.32 4.97 -0.64
CA GLY A 44 2.22 5.05 0.82
C GLY A 44 0.80 4.78 1.29
N ILE A 45 0.62 3.70 2.03
CA ILE A 45 -0.66 3.31 2.64
C ILE A 45 -0.65 3.79 4.08
N LYS A 46 -1.55 4.71 4.44
CA LYS A 46 -1.64 5.28 5.78
C LYS A 46 -2.00 4.21 6.80
N VAL A 47 -1.28 4.21 7.91
CA VAL A 47 -1.46 3.27 9.02
C VAL A 47 -1.95 4.04 10.24
N SER A 48 -2.99 3.52 10.88
CA SER A 48 -3.53 4.11 12.12
C SER A 48 -2.64 3.78 13.32
N LYS A 49 -2.69 4.62 14.36
CA LYS A 49 -1.98 4.35 15.63
C LYS A 49 -2.30 2.97 16.20
N ARG A 50 -3.58 2.57 16.19
CA ARG A 50 -4.02 1.24 16.65
C ARG A 50 -3.30 0.10 15.91
N GLN A 51 -3.09 0.23 14.60
CA GLN A 51 -2.42 -0.79 13.79
C GLN A 51 -0.91 -0.83 14.05
N LEU A 52 -0.29 0.33 14.30
CA LEU A 52 1.10 0.39 14.75
C LEU A 52 1.27 -0.32 16.09
N ASP A 53 0.42 0.02 17.05
CA ASP A 53 0.43 -0.56 18.40
C ASP A 53 0.17 -2.08 18.37
N SER A 54 -0.60 -2.57 17.38
CA SER A 54 -0.80 -4.01 17.17
C SER A 54 0.36 -4.73 16.48
N GLY A 55 1.46 -4.04 16.17
CA GLY A 55 2.66 -4.66 15.61
C GLY A 55 2.63 -4.88 14.11
N ILE A 56 1.93 -4.03 13.33
CA ILE A 56 1.89 -4.13 11.87
C ILE A 56 3.29 -4.11 11.23
N GLU A 57 4.26 -3.39 11.81
CA GLU A 57 5.65 -3.40 11.35
C GLU A 57 6.25 -4.81 11.39
N ASN A 58 6.05 -5.52 12.51
CA ASN A 58 6.52 -6.90 12.68
C ASN A 58 5.82 -7.85 11.70
N ALA A 59 4.54 -7.59 11.39
CA ALA A 59 3.81 -8.38 10.42
C ALA A 59 4.37 -8.23 9.00
N TYR A 60 4.82 -7.04 8.59
CA TYR A 60 5.32 -6.79 7.22
C TYR A 60 6.84 -6.98 7.05
N LYS A 61 7.62 -6.94 8.13
CA LYS A 61 9.08 -7.14 8.09
C LYS A 61 9.52 -8.40 7.33
N PRO A 62 8.89 -9.59 7.50
CA PRO A 62 9.25 -10.81 6.76
C PRO A 62 8.91 -10.77 5.26
N HIS A 63 8.13 -9.76 4.85
CA HIS A 63 7.66 -9.60 3.48
C HIS A 63 8.41 -8.52 2.71
N ILE A 64 9.36 -7.81 3.32
CA ILE A 64 10.19 -6.83 2.61
C ILE A 64 10.86 -7.49 1.40
N GLY A 65 10.73 -6.86 0.22
CA GLY A 65 11.21 -7.41 -1.05
C GLY A 65 10.32 -8.51 -1.65
N LYS A 66 9.17 -8.82 -1.05
CA LYS A 66 8.17 -9.77 -1.58
C LYS A 66 6.90 -9.04 -1.99
N GLN A 67 6.18 -9.64 -2.92
CA GLN A 67 4.86 -9.15 -3.30
C GLN A 67 3.86 -9.43 -2.17
N VAL A 68 3.12 -8.41 -1.77
CA VAL A 68 2.07 -8.47 -0.75
C VAL A 68 0.77 -7.88 -1.28
N ALA A 69 -0.36 -8.36 -0.77
CA ALA A 69 -1.65 -7.74 -0.96
C ALA A 69 -2.08 -7.09 0.37
N VAL A 70 -2.20 -5.77 0.38
CA VAL A 70 -2.58 -4.99 1.56
C VAL A 70 -4.06 -4.65 1.46
N PRO A 71 -4.89 -4.99 2.47
CA PRO A 71 -6.28 -4.59 2.48
C PRO A 71 -6.37 -3.08 2.76
N VAL A 72 -7.00 -2.34 1.84
CA VAL A 72 -7.07 -0.88 1.90
C VAL A 72 -8.48 -0.34 1.80
N PHE A 73 -8.67 0.84 2.38
CA PHE A 73 -9.79 1.73 2.13
C PHE A 73 -9.27 2.95 1.36
N ALA A 74 -9.89 3.27 0.22
CA ALA A 74 -9.56 4.43 -0.58
C ALA A 74 -10.53 5.58 -0.27
N LYS A 75 -9.98 6.76 0.02
CA LYS A 75 -10.75 7.99 0.22
C LYS A 75 -10.34 9.02 -0.82
N ALA A 76 -11.24 9.30 -1.75
CA ALA A 76 -11.07 10.40 -2.67
C ALA A 76 -11.08 11.73 -1.91
N TRP A 77 -10.21 12.65 -2.33
CA TRP A 77 -10.17 14.00 -1.80
C TRP A 77 -10.02 15.00 -2.94
N LYS A 78 -10.52 16.21 -2.70
CA LYS A 78 -10.32 17.38 -3.55
C LYS A 78 -9.81 18.50 -2.67
N SER A 79 -8.76 19.17 -3.15
CA SER A 79 -8.23 20.38 -2.50
C SER A 79 -9.34 21.43 -2.36
N LYS A 80 -9.27 22.25 -1.30
CA LYS A 80 -10.27 23.31 -1.06
C LYS A 80 -10.37 24.31 -2.23
N ALA A 81 -9.25 24.58 -2.90
CA ALA A 81 -9.19 25.44 -4.09
C ALA A 81 -9.69 24.74 -5.37
N GLY A 82 -9.95 23.44 -5.32
CA GLY A 82 -10.48 22.65 -6.42
C GLY A 82 -9.51 22.32 -7.55
N THR A 83 -8.25 22.75 -7.45
CA THR A 83 -7.18 22.59 -8.45
C THR A 83 -6.52 21.21 -8.44
N SER A 84 -6.55 20.52 -7.30
CA SER A 84 -6.00 19.17 -7.15
C SER A 84 -7.04 18.22 -6.59
N PHE A 85 -7.03 16.99 -7.08
CA PHE A 85 -7.78 15.85 -6.57
C PHE A 85 -6.84 14.66 -6.43
N GLY A 86 -7.18 13.75 -5.53
CA GLY A 86 -6.35 12.57 -5.28
C GLY A 86 -7.10 11.50 -4.53
N MET A 87 -6.39 10.43 -4.23
CA MET A 87 -6.89 9.31 -3.44
C MET A 87 -5.91 9.04 -2.31
N ASP A 88 -6.42 9.05 -1.07
CA ASP A 88 -5.69 8.57 0.08
C ASP A 88 -6.01 7.09 0.29
N LEU A 89 -4.97 6.27 0.46
CA LEU A 89 -5.11 4.87 0.86
C LEU A 89 -4.84 4.72 2.35
N TRP A 90 -5.74 4.03 3.04
CA TRP A 90 -5.64 3.66 4.45
C TRP A 90 -5.66 2.16 4.60
N ALA A 91 -4.82 1.60 5.48
CA ALA A 91 -4.90 0.18 5.81
C ALA A 91 -6.26 -0.14 6.46
N SER A 92 -6.99 -1.10 5.91
CA SER A 92 -8.33 -1.49 6.39
C SER A 92 -8.25 -2.67 7.37
N GLY A 93 -9.19 -2.74 8.31
CA GLY A 93 -9.21 -3.80 9.32
C GLY A 93 -7.98 -3.76 10.23
N ASP A 94 -7.34 -4.92 10.42
CA ASP A 94 -6.06 -5.05 11.12
C ASP A 94 -4.85 -4.62 10.25
N GLY A 95 -5.06 -4.40 8.95
CA GLY A 95 -4.02 -4.02 8.00
C GLY A 95 -3.05 -5.16 7.66
N LEU A 96 -3.30 -6.39 8.10
CA LEU A 96 -2.39 -7.52 7.89
C LEU A 96 -2.32 -7.94 6.41
N PRO A 97 -1.18 -8.49 5.96
CA PRO A 97 -1.04 -8.94 4.58
C PRO A 97 -2.01 -10.08 4.27
N VAL A 98 -2.69 -9.98 3.13
CA VAL A 98 -3.58 -11.03 2.63
C VAL A 98 -2.77 -12.04 1.81
N PRO A 99 -2.94 -13.36 2.02
CA PRO A 99 -2.28 -14.37 1.20
C PRO A 99 -2.70 -14.25 -0.27
N ILE A 100 -1.72 -14.10 -1.17
CA ILE A 100 -1.96 -14.18 -2.61
C ILE A 100 -1.87 -15.64 -3.00
N GLN A 101 -3.00 -16.33 -3.11
CA GLN A 101 -3.02 -17.69 -3.65
C GLN A 101 -2.78 -17.61 -5.16
N ARG A 102 -1.58 -18.01 -5.61
CA ARG A 102 -1.31 -18.19 -7.04
C ARG A 102 -2.10 -19.41 -7.49
N VAL A 103 -3.16 -19.20 -8.27
CA VAL A 103 -3.84 -20.30 -8.97
C VAL A 103 -2.82 -20.89 -9.93
N GLN A 104 -2.39 -22.13 -9.69
CA GLN A 104 -1.56 -22.84 -10.66
C GLN A 104 -2.39 -23.03 -11.94
N PRO A 105 -1.84 -22.75 -13.13
CA PRO A 105 -2.54 -23.07 -14.36
C PRO A 105 -2.81 -24.58 -14.39
N VAL A 106 -4.08 -24.95 -14.53
CA VAL A 106 -4.49 -26.34 -14.71
C VAL A 106 -3.75 -26.86 -15.93
N ARG A 107 -2.89 -27.89 -15.75
CA ARG A 107 -2.32 -28.61 -16.89
C ARG A 107 -3.49 -29.09 -17.75
N SER A 108 -3.64 -28.56 -18.95
CA SER A 108 -4.52 -29.12 -19.96
C SER A 108 -4.05 -30.56 -20.19
N ALA A 109 -4.85 -31.54 -19.77
CA ALA A 109 -4.63 -32.93 -20.11
C ALA A 109 -4.74 -33.05 -21.63
N SER A 110 -3.62 -33.40 -22.26
CA SER A 110 -3.50 -33.82 -23.66
C SER A 110 -4.11 -35.20 -23.85
#